data_AF-A0A956HH89-F1
#
_entry.id   AF-A0A956HH89-F1
#
_cell.length_a   1.000
_cell.length_b   1.000
_cell.length_c   1.000
_cell.angle_alpha   90.00
_cell.angle_beta   90.00
_cell.angle_gamma   90.00
#
_symmetry.space_group_name_H-M   'P 1'
#
loop_
_entity.id
_entity.type
_entity.pdbx_description
1 polymer ?
#
loop_
_entity_poly.entity_id
_entity_poly.type
_entity_poly.pdbx_seq_one_letter_code
_entity_poly.pdbx_strand_id
1 'polypeptide(L)'
;LASSPASAHELAHAVIDYTVDDDHPDWVFNEGIATAYDPSSFVRLDFDAHAVDPRTLLISKQLEFKGGYEGAGLFTWYLLHRFGPERYRRLFRRVDGHAEVDDVREDFAAALGVDFDEEVEAFLA
;
A
#
# COMPACT_ATOMS: atom_id res chain seq x y z
N LEU A 1 18.54 22.34 -6.14
CA LEU A 1 18.95 20.97 -5.79
C LEU A 1 17.82 20.07 -6.25
N ALA A 2 17.95 19.47 -7.43
CA ALA A 2 17.01 18.44 -7.85
C ALA A 2 17.34 17.20 -7.03
N SER A 3 16.52 16.91 -6.02
CA SER A 3 16.61 15.67 -5.27
C SER A 3 16.24 14.54 -6.25
N SER A 4 17.08 13.51 -6.37
CA SER A 4 16.79 12.41 -7.30
C SER A 4 15.44 11.77 -6.90
N PRO A 5 14.67 11.17 -7.82
CA PRO A 5 13.40 10.55 -7.45
C PRO A 5 13.52 9.50 -6.32
N ALA A 6 14.66 8.81 -6.26
CA ALA A 6 15.07 7.97 -5.12
C ALA A 6 15.24 8.72 -3.78
N SER A 7 15.01 10.03 -3.68
CA SER A 7 15.08 10.78 -2.42
C SER A 7 13.73 10.99 -1.77
N ALA A 8 12.63 11.03 -2.52
CA ALA A 8 11.29 11.18 -1.96
C ALA A 8 10.76 9.84 -1.44
N HIS A 9 10.94 8.78 -2.24
CA HIS A 9 10.65 7.40 -1.88
C HIS A 9 11.38 6.98 -0.61
N GLU A 10 12.72 7.12 -0.59
CA GLU A 10 13.54 6.75 0.57
C GLU A 10 13.31 7.67 1.78
N LEU A 11 12.91 8.93 1.56
CA LEU A 11 12.50 9.80 2.66
C LEU A 11 11.17 9.33 3.28
N ALA A 12 10.24 8.82 2.47
CA ALA A 12 9.00 8.24 2.99
C ALA A 12 9.29 7.01 3.86
N HIS A 13 10.17 6.11 3.40
CA HIS A 13 10.67 4.98 4.19
C HIS A 13 11.25 5.43 5.53
N ALA A 14 12.18 6.40 5.52
CA ALA A 14 12.78 6.91 6.74
C ALA A 14 11.76 7.53 7.73
N VAL A 15 10.65 8.10 7.23
CA VAL A 15 9.57 8.61 8.07
C VAL A 15 8.72 7.46 8.62
N ILE A 16 8.42 6.45 7.81
CA ILE A 16 7.67 5.25 8.21
C ILE A 16 8.44 4.54 9.33
N ASP A 17 9.70 4.18 9.10
CA ASP A 17 10.57 3.49 10.08
C ASP A 17 10.70 4.25 11.42
N TYR A 18 10.65 5.59 11.39
CA TYR A 18 10.70 6.40 12.60
C TYR A 18 9.38 6.42 13.39
N THR A 19 8.26 6.08 12.74
CA THR A 19 6.91 6.26 13.29
C THR A 19 6.16 4.97 13.59
N VAL A 20 6.65 3.82 13.12
CA VAL A 20 6.06 2.50 13.35
C VAL A 20 7.08 1.43 13.67
N ASP A 21 6.62 0.41 14.40
CA ASP A 21 7.36 -0.84 14.64
C ASP A 21 7.32 -1.71 13.36
N ASP A 22 8.36 -2.54 13.15
CA ASP A 22 8.64 -3.36 11.94
C ASP A 22 7.57 -4.45 11.60
N ASP A 23 6.44 -4.46 12.27
CA ASP A 23 5.42 -5.52 12.19
C ASP A 23 4.23 -5.16 11.29
N HIS A 24 4.44 -4.45 10.19
CA HIS A 24 3.39 -4.14 9.20
C HIS A 24 3.63 -4.83 7.85
N PRO A 25 2.58 -5.04 7.02
CA PRO A 25 2.79 -5.54 5.66
C PRO A 25 3.65 -4.59 4.81
N ASP A 26 4.83 -5.05 4.42
CA ASP A 26 5.85 -4.24 3.72
C ASP A 26 5.34 -3.63 2.41
N TRP A 27 4.57 -4.38 1.63
CA TRP A 27 4.18 -3.93 0.30
C TRP A 27 3.25 -2.73 0.32
N VAL A 28 2.06 -2.82 0.92
CA VAL A 28 1.07 -1.72 0.86
C VAL A 28 1.46 -0.57 1.79
N PHE A 29 2.01 -0.86 2.96
CA PHE A 29 2.21 0.17 3.98
C PHE A 29 3.60 0.77 3.99
N ASN A 30 4.63 0.07 3.51
CA ASN A 30 5.96 0.64 3.36
C ASN A 30 6.15 1.12 1.91
N GLU A 31 6.25 0.18 0.97
CA GLU A 31 6.52 0.47 -0.43
C GLU A 31 5.37 1.20 -1.13
N GLY A 32 4.13 0.89 -0.77
CA GLY A 32 2.94 1.49 -1.34
C GLY A 32 2.80 2.97 -0.94
N ILE A 33 3.10 3.31 0.32
CA ILE A 33 3.13 4.71 0.77
C ILE A 33 4.26 5.45 0.06
N ALA A 34 5.49 4.91 0.08
CA ALA A 34 6.63 5.54 -0.56
C ALA A 34 6.40 5.78 -2.06
N THR A 35 5.85 4.79 -2.75
CA THR A 35 5.49 4.88 -4.17
C THR A 35 4.36 5.89 -4.41
N ALA A 36 3.32 5.90 -3.58
CA ALA A 36 2.19 6.82 -3.71
C ALA A 36 2.58 8.30 -3.54
N TYR A 37 3.63 8.57 -2.76
CA TYR A 37 4.17 9.91 -2.55
C TYR A 37 5.37 10.26 -3.44
N ASP A 38 5.87 9.34 -4.28
CA ASP A 38 6.86 9.62 -5.32
C ASP A 38 6.17 9.85 -6.70
N PRO A 39 6.04 11.10 -7.17
CA PRO A 39 5.40 11.41 -8.44
C PRO A 39 6.12 10.77 -9.64
N SER A 40 7.40 10.43 -9.50
CA SER A 40 8.19 9.86 -10.59
C SER A 40 7.89 8.38 -10.81
N SER A 41 7.39 7.68 -9.80
CA SER A 41 7.03 6.27 -9.85
C SER A 41 5.87 6.03 -10.82
N PHE A 42 4.94 6.98 -10.93
CA PHE A 42 3.80 6.88 -11.84
C PHE A 42 4.14 7.24 -13.30
N VAL A 43 5.15 8.08 -13.54
CA VAL A 43 5.57 8.49 -14.89
C VAL A 43 6.27 7.37 -15.65
N ARG A 44 6.74 6.33 -14.95
CA ARG A 44 7.49 5.21 -15.52
C ARG A 44 6.63 4.02 -15.95
N LEU A 45 5.31 4.10 -15.80
CA LEU A 45 4.45 2.92 -15.83
C LEU A 45 3.58 2.81 -17.09
N ASP A 46 4.04 1.95 -18.01
CA ASP A 46 3.16 1.06 -18.78
C ASP A 46 2.71 -0.11 -17.88
N PHE A 47 2.20 0.20 -16.68
CA PHE A 47 1.82 -0.82 -15.71
C PHE A 47 0.40 -1.29 -15.96
N ASP A 48 0.27 -2.60 -16.14
CA ASP A 48 -1.02 -3.27 -16.12
C ASP A 48 -1.45 -3.41 -14.66
N ALA A 49 -2.42 -2.61 -14.24
CA ALA A 49 -2.97 -2.64 -12.88
C ALA A 49 -3.57 -4.02 -12.52
N HIS A 50 -3.88 -4.86 -13.52
CA HIS A 50 -4.36 -6.22 -13.32
C HIS A 50 -3.22 -7.24 -13.11
N ALA A 51 -1.95 -6.83 -13.21
CA ALA A 51 -0.81 -7.71 -13.05
C ALA A 51 -0.61 -8.21 -11.61
N VAL A 52 -1.19 -7.51 -10.62
CA VAL A 52 -1.01 -7.84 -9.20
C VAL A 52 -2.33 -7.67 -8.44
N ASP A 53 -2.77 -8.75 -7.77
CA ASP A 53 -3.95 -8.72 -6.89
C ASP A 53 -3.58 -8.11 -5.52
N PRO A 54 -4.21 -6.99 -5.11
CA PRO A 54 -3.97 -6.35 -3.81
C PRO A 54 -4.14 -7.27 -2.60
N ARG A 55 -4.96 -8.33 -2.70
CA ARG A 55 -5.11 -9.33 -1.63
C ARG A 55 -3.78 -9.98 -1.28
N THR A 56 -2.92 -10.18 -2.28
CA THR A 56 -1.59 -10.75 -2.08
C THR A 56 -0.59 -9.75 -1.51
N LEU A 57 -0.80 -8.45 -1.76
CA LEU A 57 0.08 -7.37 -1.28
C LEU A 57 -0.11 -7.08 0.21
N LEU A 58 -1.32 -7.24 0.75
CA LEU A 58 -1.59 -7.00 2.17
C LEU A 58 -1.18 -8.15 3.10
N ILE A 59 -0.85 -9.33 2.54
CA ILE A 59 -0.49 -10.53 3.31
C ILE A 59 0.95 -11.01 3.04
N SER A 60 1.61 -10.50 1.99
CA SER A 60 2.95 -10.95 1.60
C SER A 60 4.04 -10.14 2.29
N LYS A 61 5.01 -10.84 2.90
CA LYS A 61 6.31 -10.27 3.30
C LYS A 61 7.40 -10.46 2.24
N GLN A 62 7.12 -11.16 1.13
CA GLN A 62 8.14 -11.46 0.13
C GLN A 62 8.24 -10.33 -0.88
N LEU A 63 9.38 -9.62 -0.87
CA LEU A 63 9.69 -8.48 -1.73
C LEU A 63 9.98 -8.86 -3.21
N GLU A 64 9.80 -10.13 -3.60
CA GLU A 64 10.12 -10.63 -4.95
C GLU A 64 8.89 -10.81 -5.86
N PHE A 65 7.92 -9.89 -5.77
CA PHE A 65 6.81 -9.84 -6.74
C PHE A 65 7.13 -8.85 -7.86
N LYS A 66 7.27 -9.36 -9.08
CA LYS A 66 7.38 -8.52 -10.28
C LYS A 66 6.10 -7.68 -10.38
N GLY A 67 6.22 -6.35 -10.30
CA GLY A 67 5.08 -5.43 -10.28
C GLY A 67 4.53 -5.12 -8.89
N GLY A 68 5.11 -5.67 -7.83
CA GLY A 68 4.63 -5.50 -6.45
C GLY A 68 4.68 -4.05 -5.97
N TYR A 69 5.75 -3.33 -6.30
CA TYR A 69 5.92 -1.92 -5.90
C TYR A 69 4.82 -1.06 -6.53
N GLU A 70 4.54 -1.30 -7.81
CA GLU A 70 3.65 -0.44 -8.57
C GLU A 70 2.18 -0.77 -8.28
N GLY A 71 1.85 -2.05 -8.14
CA GLY A 71 0.55 -2.48 -7.62
C GLY A 71 0.28 -1.94 -6.22
N ALA A 72 1.28 -2.00 -5.32
CA ALA A 72 1.15 -1.48 -3.97
C ALA A 72 1.00 0.04 -3.94
N GLY A 73 1.76 0.77 -4.75
CA GLY A 73 1.66 2.22 -4.89
C GLY A 73 0.31 2.68 -5.42
N LEU A 74 -0.19 2.03 -6.49
CA LEU A 74 -1.49 2.34 -7.07
C LEU A 74 -2.64 2.01 -6.11
N PHE A 75 -2.60 0.86 -5.45
CA PHE A 75 -3.63 0.49 -4.48
C PHE A 75 -3.61 1.41 -3.25
N THR A 76 -2.44 1.78 -2.77
CA THR A 76 -2.30 2.76 -1.68
C THR A 76 -2.85 4.13 -2.09
N TRP A 77 -2.50 4.60 -3.28
CA TRP A 77 -3.04 5.85 -3.84
C TRP A 77 -4.57 5.79 -3.94
N TYR A 78 -5.13 4.68 -4.41
CA TYR A 78 -6.57 4.44 -4.49
C TYR A 78 -7.24 4.57 -3.12
N LEU A 79 -6.73 3.86 -2.10
CA LEU A 79 -7.29 3.90 -0.75
C LEU A 79 -7.22 5.31 -0.15
N LEU A 80 -6.09 6.00 -0.33
CA LEU A 80 -5.91 7.39 0.12
C LEU A 80 -6.91 8.35 -0.53
N HIS A 81 -7.17 8.21 -1.83
CA HIS A 81 -8.12 9.09 -2.54
C HIS A 81 -9.58 8.75 -2.23
N ARG A 82 -9.92 7.47 -2.11
CA ARG A 82 -11.28 7.01 -1.88
C ARG A 82 -11.76 7.28 -0.45
N PHE A 83 -10.90 7.03 0.55
CA PHE A 83 -11.28 7.09 1.97
C PHE A 83 -10.65 8.26 2.73
N GLY A 84 -9.62 8.88 2.17
CA GLY A 84 -8.85 9.93 2.83
C GLY A 84 -7.78 9.39 3.78
N PRO A 85 -6.77 10.23 4.12
CA PRO A 85 -5.61 9.81 4.91
C PRO A 85 -5.95 9.36 6.33
N GLU A 86 -6.98 9.96 6.96
CA GLU A 86 -7.37 9.60 8.33
C GLU A 86 -7.94 8.18 8.45
N ARG A 87 -8.71 7.73 7.44
CA ARG A 87 -9.24 6.36 7.42
C ARG A 87 -8.14 5.38 7.03
N TYR A 88 -7.32 5.72 6.04
CA TYR A 88 -6.14 4.93 5.69
C TYR A 88 -5.20 4.72 6.88
N ARG A 89 -4.94 5.76 7.69
CA ARG A 89 -4.15 5.65 8.92
C ARG A 89 -4.72 4.67 9.94
N ARG A 90 -6.06 4.54 10.02
CA ARG A 90 -6.70 3.55 10.89
C ARG A 90 -6.46 2.14 10.40
N LEU A 91 -6.51 1.93 9.09
CA LEU A 91 -6.18 0.65 8.45
C LEU A 91 -4.73 0.27 8.73
N PHE A 92 -3.80 1.18 8.44
CA PHE A 92 -2.36 1.03 8.68
C PHE A 92 -2.04 0.60 10.12
N ARG A 93 -2.70 1.20 11.12
CA ARG A 93 -2.50 0.87 12.54
C ARG A 93 -3.11 -0.46 12.98
N ARG A 94 -4.01 -1.03 12.19
CA ARG A 94 -4.75 -2.24 12.54
C ARG A 94 -4.11 -3.46 11.93
N VAL A 95 -3.78 -3.39 10.66
CA VAL A 95 -3.26 -4.54 9.92
C VAL A 95 -1.84 -4.87 10.39
N ASP A 96 -1.73 -6.05 10.98
CA ASP A 96 -0.47 -6.66 11.40
C ASP A 96 0.26 -7.31 10.22
N GLY A 97 1.58 -7.28 10.22
CA GLY A 97 2.42 -7.83 9.16
C GLY A 97 2.40 -9.36 9.09
N HIS A 98 1.91 -10.02 10.14
CA HIS A 98 1.72 -11.46 10.23
C HIS A 98 0.25 -11.87 10.11
N ALA A 99 -0.66 -10.92 9.83
CA ALA A 99 -2.07 -11.17 9.64
C ALA A 99 -2.32 -12.17 8.49
N GLU A 100 -3.25 -13.10 8.71
CA GLU A 100 -3.79 -13.89 7.61
C GLU A 100 -4.84 -13.07 6.83
N VAL A 101 -5.23 -13.54 5.64
CA VAL A 101 -6.16 -12.79 4.77
C VAL A 101 -7.49 -12.48 5.45
N ASP A 102 -7.97 -13.36 6.34
CA ASP A 102 -9.24 -13.15 7.05
C ASP A 102 -9.10 -12.08 8.15
N ASP A 103 -7.94 -12.00 8.80
CA ASP A 103 -7.63 -10.91 9.74
C ASP A 103 -7.57 -9.57 9.00
N VAL A 104 -6.93 -9.54 7.83
CA VAL A 104 -6.89 -8.35 6.97
C VAL A 104 -8.30 -7.89 6.57
N ARG A 105 -9.18 -8.82 6.19
CA ARG A 105 -10.58 -8.51 5.85
C ARG A 105 -11.31 -7.87 7.03
N GLU A 106 -11.18 -8.45 8.23
CA GLU A 106 -11.82 -7.93 9.43
C GLU A 106 -11.32 -6.52 9.76
N ASP A 107 -10.00 -6.33 9.75
CA ASP A 107 -9.39 -5.03 10.06
C ASP A 107 -9.69 -3.98 9.00
N PHE A 108 -9.76 -4.37 7.73
CA PHE A 108 -10.15 -3.50 6.64
C PHE A 108 -11.59 -3.02 6.80
N ALA A 109 -12.52 -3.94 7.07
CA ALA A 109 -13.91 -3.60 7.35
C ALA A 109 -14.04 -2.71 8.58
N ALA A 110 -13.29 -2.99 9.65
CA ALA A 110 -13.30 -2.18 10.87
C ALA A 110 -12.72 -0.78 10.66
N ALA A 111 -11.69 -0.64 9.81
CA ALA A 111 -11.02 0.64 9.56
C ALA A 111 -11.79 1.53 8.57
N LEU A 112 -12.29 0.95 7.49
CA LEU A 112 -12.83 1.68 6.34
C LEU A 112 -14.36 1.62 6.25
N GLY A 113 -14.99 0.65 6.92
CA GLY A 113 -16.44 0.48 6.97
C GLY A 113 -17.02 -0.13 5.69
N VAL A 114 -16.22 -0.89 4.95
CA VAL A 114 -16.54 -1.50 3.65
C VAL A 114 -15.92 -2.89 3.56
N ASP A 115 -16.45 -3.74 2.69
CA ASP A 115 -15.88 -5.07 2.46
C ASP A 115 -14.55 -4.99 1.70
N PHE A 116 -13.56 -5.78 2.11
CA PHE A 116 -12.24 -5.77 1.49
C PHE A 116 -12.26 -6.31 0.07
N ASP A 117 -12.94 -7.44 -0.16
CA ASP A 117 -12.93 -8.09 -1.46
C ASP A 117 -13.69 -7.25 -2.50
N GLU A 118 -14.80 -6.61 -2.11
CA GLU A 118 -15.54 -5.68 -2.98
C GLU A 118 -14.67 -4.47 -3.40
N GLU A 119 -13.86 -3.94 -2.49
CA GLU A 119 -12.98 -2.80 -2.78
C GLU A 119 -11.79 -3.18 -3.65
N VAL A 120 -11.27 -4.39 -3.49
CA VAL A 120 -10.26 -4.93 -4.41
C VAL A 120 -10.84 -5.11 -5.82
N GLU A 121 -12.04 -5.67 -5.95
CA GLU A 121 -12.71 -5.77 -7.25
C GLU A 121 -12.98 -4.39 -7.85
N ALA A 122 -13.38 -3.41 -7.04
CA ALA A 122 -13.58 -2.03 -7.50
C ALA A 122 -12.29 -1.33 -7.95
N PHE A 123 -11.14 -1.71 -7.38
CA PHE A 123 -9.82 -1.23 -7.83
C PHE A 123 -9.39 -1.89 -9.14
N LEU A 124 -9.71 -3.17 -9.33
CA LEU A 124 -9.34 -3.96 -10.51
C LEU A 124 -10.29 -3.79 -11.71
N ALA A 125 -11.38 -3.02 -11.58
CA ALA A 125 -12.39 -2.81 -12.63
C ALA A 125 -12.13 -1.55 -13.47
#